data_AF-A0A2S2NBN8-F1
#
_entry.id   AF-A0A2S2NBN8-F1
#
_cell.length_a   1.000
_cell.length_b   1.000
_cell.length_c   1.000
_cell.angle_alpha   90.00
_cell.angle_beta   90.00
_cell.angle_gamma   90.00
#
_symmetry.space_group_name_H-M   'P 1'
#
loop_
_entity.id
_entity.type
_entity.pdbx_description
1 polymer ?
#
loop_
_entity_poly.entity_id
_entity_poly.type
_entity_poly.pdbx_seq_one_letter_code
_entity_poly.pdbx_strand_id
1 'polypeptide(L)'
;YIHFSIPSKNMMLVDIQEKLGIKKTKLCSISDTRWSCRFKNCKMVMEHYSSIIKVLKYEIEENTDKNVANAIGILYTMEKTSFLVHLFVLHEILLIINILSNKLQEK
;
A
#
# COMPACT_ATOMS: atom_id res chain seq x y z
N TYR A 1 -0.81 3.90 -8.63
CA TYR A 1 0.37 4.64 -8.14
C TYR A 1 1.56 3.69 -8.12
N ILE A 2 2.71 4.11 -8.66
CA ILE A 2 3.75 3.20 -9.21
C ILE A 2 4.97 3.04 -8.29
N HIS A 3 5.13 3.85 -7.23
CA HIS A 3 6.36 3.89 -6.39
C HIS A 3 6.78 2.50 -5.89
N PHE A 4 5.88 1.78 -5.23
CA PHE A 4 6.15 0.41 -4.75
C PHE A 4 5.96 -0.69 -5.81
N SER A 5 5.51 -0.33 -7.01
CA SER A 5 5.50 -1.22 -8.17
C SER A 5 6.88 -1.34 -8.83
N ILE A 6 7.81 -0.43 -8.49
CA ILE A 6 9.21 -0.50 -8.94
C ILE A 6 9.90 -1.70 -8.26
N PRO A 7 10.56 -2.60 -9.00
CA PRO A 7 11.15 -3.82 -8.44
C PRO A 7 12.10 -3.59 -7.27
N SER A 8 12.99 -2.59 -7.34
CA SER A 8 13.95 -2.28 -6.26
C SER A 8 13.26 -1.85 -4.97
N LYS A 9 12.27 -0.97 -5.07
CA LYS A 9 11.47 -0.48 -3.93
C LYS A 9 10.64 -1.60 -3.31
N ASN A 10 10.12 -2.50 -4.16
CA ASN A 10 9.37 -3.66 -3.71
C ASN A 10 10.27 -4.67 -2.97
N MET A 11 11.49 -4.93 -3.45
CA MET A 11 12.46 -5.77 -2.75
C MET A 11 12.80 -5.21 -1.37
N MET A 12 13.08 -3.90 -1.30
CA MET A 12 13.34 -3.23 -0.03
C MET A 12 12.16 -3.31 0.95
N LEU A 13 10.92 -3.21 0.46
CA LEU A 13 9.72 -3.43 1.27
C LEU A 13 9.67 -4.85 1.83
N VAL A 14 9.97 -5.86 1.03
CA VAL A 14 9.99 -7.26 1.47
C VAL A 14 11.07 -7.49 2.53
N ASP A 15 12.25 -6.89 2.38
CA ASP A 15 13.33 -7.00 3.35
C ASP A 15 12.94 -6.36 4.70
N ILE A 16 12.25 -5.22 4.67
CA ILE A 16 11.75 -4.57 5.89
C ILE A 16 10.60 -5.36 6.52
N GLN A 17 9.71 -5.95 5.72
CA GLN A 17 8.66 -6.85 6.24
C GLN A 17 9.26 -8.04 6.98
N GLU A 18 10.32 -8.64 6.43
CA GLU A 18 11.04 -9.75 7.06
C GLU A 18 11.68 -9.33 8.39
N LYS A 19 12.37 -8.19 8.41
CA LYS A 19 12.95 -7.63 9.65
C LYS A 19 11.90 -7.31 10.71
N LEU A 20 10.67 -7.00 10.31
CA LEU A 20 9.55 -6.72 11.20
C LEU A 20 8.79 -7.98 11.64
N GLY A 21 9.11 -9.15 11.11
CA GLY A 21 8.36 -10.39 11.37
C GLY A 21 6.94 -10.38 10.78
N ILE A 22 6.67 -9.54 9.78
CA ILE A 22 5.37 -9.41 9.13
C ILE A 22 5.35 -10.28 7.86
N LYS A 23 4.19 -10.81 7.49
CA LYS A 23 4.02 -11.60 6.26
C LYS A 23 4.56 -10.85 5.04
N LYS A 24 5.40 -11.52 4.24
CA LYS A 24 5.97 -10.95 3.01
C LYS A 24 4.86 -10.75 1.97
N THR A 25 4.73 -9.53 1.47
CA THR A 25 3.76 -9.22 0.41
C THR A 25 4.27 -8.10 -0.49
N LYS A 26 4.07 -8.26 -1.80
CA LYS A 26 4.42 -7.27 -2.81
C LYS A 26 3.25 -6.33 -3.07
N LEU A 27 3.49 -5.03 -3.06
CA LEU A 27 2.50 -4.06 -3.55
C LEU A 27 2.45 -4.12 -5.08
N CYS A 28 1.29 -4.44 -5.61
CA CYS A 28 1.05 -4.46 -7.06
C CYS A 28 0.60 -3.06 -7.53
N SER A 29 0.71 -2.81 -8.84
CA SER A 29 0.04 -1.66 -9.42
C SER A 29 -1.48 -1.81 -9.24
N ILE A 30 -2.15 -0.71 -8.93
CA ILE A 30 -3.61 -0.67 -8.84
C ILE A 30 -4.15 -0.84 -10.27
N SER A 31 -5.02 -1.83 -10.47
CA SER A 31 -5.78 -1.97 -11.72
C SER A 31 -6.97 -1.01 -11.71
N ASP A 32 -7.18 -0.30 -12.83
CA ASP A 32 -8.24 0.70 -12.90
C ASP A 32 -9.65 0.10 -12.95
N THR A 33 -9.81 -1.11 -13.48
CA THR A 33 -11.12 -1.69 -13.83
C THR A 33 -11.62 -2.78 -12.88
N ARG A 34 -10.84 -3.20 -11.89
CA ARG A 34 -11.19 -4.36 -11.02
C ARG A 34 -11.27 -3.98 -9.54
N TRP A 35 -12.49 -3.89 -9.01
CA TRP A 35 -12.74 -3.61 -7.58
C TRP A 35 -12.03 -4.58 -6.64
N SER A 36 -11.95 -5.87 -7.00
CA SER A 36 -11.22 -6.88 -6.23
C SER A 36 -9.71 -6.59 -6.13
N CYS A 37 -9.12 -5.95 -7.16
CA CYS A 37 -7.73 -5.49 -7.11
C CYS A 37 -7.59 -4.27 -6.19
N ARG A 38 -8.54 -3.32 -6.26
CA ARG A 38 -8.55 -2.14 -5.36
C ARG A 38 -8.71 -2.56 -3.90
N PHE A 39 -9.61 -3.49 -3.60
CA PHE A 39 -9.79 -4.06 -2.26
C PHE A 39 -8.49 -4.71 -1.73
N LYS A 40 -7.87 -5.59 -2.52
CA LYS A 40 -6.60 -6.24 -2.14
C LYS A 40 -5.49 -5.23 -1.84
N ASN A 41 -5.34 -4.21 -2.69
CA ASN A 41 -4.34 -3.16 -2.48
C ASN A 41 -4.63 -2.32 -1.23
N CYS A 42 -5.88 -1.91 -1.02
CA CYS A 42 -6.28 -1.15 0.16
C CYS A 42 -5.99 -1.93 1.45
N LYS A 43 -6.39 -3.21 1.49
CA LYS A 43 -6.10 -4.13 2.59
C LYS A 43 -4.60 -4.27 2.84
N MET A 44 -3.80 -4.45 1.79
CA MET A 44 -2.34 -4.53 1.92
C MET A 44 -1.71 -3.27 2.50
N VAL A 45 -2.18 -2.08 2.10
CA VAL A 45 -1.67 -0.81 2.65
C VAL A 45 -1.97 -0.74 4.15
N MET A 46 -3.14 -1.22 4.59
CA MET A 46 -3.47 -1.29 6.02
C MET A 46 -2.58 -2.29 6.77
N GLU A 47 -2.45 -3.53 6.26
CA GLU A 47 -1.68 -4.61 6.90
C GLU A 47 -0.18 -4.31 6.97
N HIS A 48 0.35 -3.58 5.99
CA HIS A 48 1.78 -3.27 5.87
C HIS A 48 2.11 -1.79 6.07
N TYR A 49 1.20 -1.03 6.68
CA TYR A 49 1.34 0.42 6.86
C TYR A 49 2.68 0.78 7.53
N SER A 50 3.04 0.07 8.61
CA SER A 50 4.30 0.29 9.33
C SER A 50 5.55 0.01 8.47
N SER A 51 5.50 -1.02 7.63
CA SER A 51 6.61 -1.38 6.72
C SER A 51 6.78 -0.31 5.65
N ILE A 52 5.67 0.17 5.08
CA ILE A 52 5.66 1.25 4.07
C ILE A 52 6.27 2.53 4.64
N ILE A 53 5.84 2.95 5.83
CA ILE A 53 6.40 4.14 6.50
C ILE A 53 7.91 4.00 6.73
N LYS A 54 8.38 2.83 7.19
CA LYS A 54 9.83 2.60 7.40
C LYS A 54 10.63 2.66 6.10
N VAL A 55 10.11 2.07 5.01
CA VAL A 55 10.76 2.15 3.70
C VAL A 55 10.88 3.61 3.26
N LEU A 56 9.79 4.39 3.37
CA LEU A 56 9.78 5.80 2.98
C LEU A 56 10.78 6.62 3.81
N LYS A 57 10.85 6.41 5.14
CA LYS A 57 11.81 7.10 6.01
C LYS A 57 13.26 6.77 5.65
N TYR A 58 13.57 5.49 5.44
CA TYR A 58 14.90 5.07 5.01
C TYR A 58 15.27 5.68 3.65
N GLU A 59 14.36 5.69 2.68
CA GLU A 59 14.61 6.32 1.37
C GLU A 59 14.93 7.83 1.49
N ILE A 60 14.28 8.52 2.42
CA ILE A 60 14.51 9.95 2.68
C ILE A 60 15.86 10.16 3.37
N GLU A 61 16.21 9.32 4.35
CA GLU A 61 17.46 9.40 5.10
C GLU A 61 18.68 9.09 4.23
N GLU A 62 18.61 8.07 3.38
CA GLU A 62 19.71 7.69 2.49
C GLU A 62 19.97 8.74 1.39
N ASN A 63 18.95 9.54 1.04
CA ASN A 63 19.05 10.63 0.06
C ASN A 63 19.77 10.27 -1.26
N THR A 64 19.70 9.00 -1.67
CA THR A 64 20.50 8.44 -2.77
C THR A 64 19.79 8.44 -4.12
N ASP A 65 18.50 8.81 -4.17
CA ASP A 65 17.62 8.61 -5.33
C ASP A 65 16.96 9.93 -5.79
N LYS A 66 16.83 10.12 -7.11
CA LYS A 66 16.00 11.21 -7.70
C LYS A 66 14.55 11.17 -7.23
N ASN A 67 14.10 10.05 -6.67
CA ASN A 67 12.73 9.83 -6.19
C ASN A 67 12.49 10.23 -4.73
N VAL A 68 13.46 10.82 -4.02
CA VAL A 68 13.29 11.28 -2.63
C VAL A 68 12.10 12.24 -2.48
N ALA A 69 11.91 13.15 -3.44
CA ALA A 69 10.76 14.07 -3.42
C ALA A 69 9.40 13.33 -3.45
N ASN A 70 9.31 12.22 -4.19
CA ASN A 70 8.12 11.38 -4.22
C ASN A 70 7.93 10.67 -2.87
N ALA A 71 9.00 10.11 -2.29
CA ALA A 71 8.94 9.47 -0.98
C ALA A 71 8.48 10.44 0.12
N ILE A 72 8.98 11.68 0.12
CA ILE A 72 8.54 12.75 1.03
C ILE A 72 7.05 13.03 0.86
N GLY A 73 6.58 13.22 -0.38
CA GLY A 73 5.18 13.50 -0.66
C GLY A 73 4.23 12.37 -0.23
N ILE A 74 4.63 11.12 -0.45
CA ILE A 74 3.88 9.94 -0.01
C ILE A 74 3.85 9.87 1.51
N LEU A 75 5.00 9.99 2.18
CA LEU A 75 5.10 9.92 3.64
C LEU A 75 4.24 11.00 4.30
N TYR A 76 4.38 12.24 3.85
CA TYR A 76 3.57 13.36 4.31
C TYR A 76 2.06 13.11 4.14
N THR A 77 1.65 12.48 3.04
CA THR A 77 0.24 12.13 2.81
C THR A 77 -0.20 11.03 3.75
N MET A 78 0.61 9.98 3.93
CA MET A 78 0.26 8.84 4.78
C MET A 78 0.14 9.21 6.25
N GLU A 79 1.00 10.10 6.75
CA GLU A 79 1.00 10.56 8.16
C GLU A 79 -0.16 11.51 8.49
N LYS A 80 -0.92 12.01 7.49
CA LYS A 80 -2.13 12.80 7.76
C LYS A 80 -3.24 11.94 8.34
N THR A 81 -3.85 12.42 9.43
CA THR A 81 -5.05 11.81 10.01
C THR A 81 -6.18 11.66 9.00
N SER A 82 -6.36 12.64 8.10
CA SER A 82 -7.38 12.56 7.05
C SER A 82 -7.14 11.38 6.11
N PHE A 83 -5.89 11.08 5.75
CA PHE A 83 -5.57 9.91 4.94
C PHE A 83 -5.93 8.61 5.65
N LEU A 84 -5.62 8.49 6.95
CA LEU A 84 -6.00 7.31 7.73
C LEU A 84 -7.52 7.11 7.75
N VAL A 85 -8.28 8.17 8.02
CA VAL A 85 -9.75 8.11 8.00
C VAL A 85 -10.26 7.68 6.63
N HIS A 86 -9.76 8.28 5.54
CA HIS A 86 -10.14 7.88 4.18
C HIS A 86 -9.78 6.43 3.88
N LEU A 87 -8.63 5.94 4.35
CA LEU A 87 -8.18 4.57 4.16
C LEU A 87 -9.13 3.57 4.83
N PHE A 88 -9.53 3.83 6.08
CA PHE A 88 -10.50 2.98 6.80
C PHE A 88 -11.87 3.00 6.14
N VAL A 89 -12.41 4.18 5.81
CA VAL A 89 -13.73 4.29 5.16
C VAL A 89 -13.73 3.60 3.80
N LEU A 90 -12.68 3.81 3.01
CA LEU A 90 -12.54 3.17 1.70
C LEU A 90 -12.43 1.65 1.82
N HIS A 91 -11.71 1.14 2.82
CA HIS A 91 -11.63 -0.30 3.07
C HIS A 91 -13.00 -0.93 3.34
N GLU A 92 -13.81 -0.31 4.19
CA GLU A 92 -15.15 -0.82 4.52
C GLU A 92 -16.07 -0.84 3.30
N ILE A 93 -16.06 0.23 2.51
CA ILE A 93 -16.84 0.29 1.26
C ILE A 93 -16.38 -0.81 0.30
N LEU A 94 -15.07 -0.96 0.10
CA LEU A 94 -14.52 -1.98 -0.79
C LEU A 94 -14.78 -3.41 -0.29
N LEU A 95 -14.81 -3.63 1.01
CA LEU A 95 -15.16 -4.92 1.62
C LEU A 95 -16.59 -5.30 1.28
N ILE A 96 -17.56 -4.40 1.48
CA ILE A 96 -18.97 -4.62 1.16
C ILE A 96 -19.13 -4.92 -0.33
N ILE A 97 -18.52 -4.11 -1.21
CA ILE A 97 -18.55 -4.31 -2.66
C ILE A 97 -17.95 -5.68 -3.03
N ASN A 98 -16.83 -6.07 -2.43
CA ASN A 98 -16.17 -7.34 -2.71
C ASN A 98 -17.02 -8.55 -2.28
N ILE A 99 -17.67 -8.48 -1.11
CA ILE A 99 -18.59 -9.53 -0.64
C ILE A 99 -19.77 -9.65 -1.61
N LEU A 100 -20.43 -8.54 -1.94
CA LEU A 100 -21.57 -8.53 -2.85
C LEU A 100 -21.19 -9.05 -4.24
N SER A 101 -20.05 -8.58 -4.77
CA SER A 101 -19.54 -8.99 -6.08
C SER A 101 -19.27 -10.48 -6.15
N ASN A 102 -18.69 -11.07 -5.10
CA ASN A 102 -18.46 -12.51 -5.03
C ASN A 102 -19.77 -13.29 -4.96
N LYS A 103 -20.72 -12.87 -4.11
CA LYS A 103 -22.04 -13.52 -4.00
C LYS A 103 -22.83 -13.51 -5.31
N LEU A 104 -22.76 -12.43 -6.09
CA LEU A 104 -23.42 -12.35 -7.40
C LEU A 104 -22.77 -13.25 -8.46
N GLN A 105 -21.53 -13.68 -8.23
CA GLN A 105 -20.78 -14.57 -9.13
C GLN A 105 -20.79 -16.03 -8.65
N GLU A 106 -21.28 -16.30 -7.44
CA GLU A 106 -21.56 -17.66 -6.97
C GLU A 106 -22.71 -18.23 -7.81
N LYS A 107 -22.44 -19.36 -8.49
CA LYS A 107 -23.42 -20.08 -9.33
C LYS A 107 -24.35 -20.95 -8.49
#